data_AF-A0AAV2UXW7-F1
#
_entry.id   AF-A0AAV2UXW7-F1
#
_cell.length_a   1.000
_cell.length_b   1.000
_cell.length_c   1.000
_cell.angle_alpha   90.00
_cell.angle_beta   90.00
_cell.angle_gamma   90.00
#
_symmetry.space_group_name_H-M   'P 1'
#
loop_
_entity.id
_entity.type
_entity.pdbx_description
1 polymer ?
#
loop_
_entity_poly.entity_id
_entity_poly.type
_entity_poly.pdbx_seq_one_letter_code
_entity_poly.pdbx_strand_id
1 'polypeptide(L)'
;MKDEFEMFDKLAPELKTEIAKNLSNCDLVNLAQTSEYHLSLFKPMVDVRKLLHNVVRGKHDAVQSMLRKDISLIFARSKVTDCSGRTFDNVSAFEYALWALDKHMWSAMVECIPLNEEGRKIIAQLIAQYNKINTNGVTYRLNGKRVTEQHFDFKNTIIKELQIQVDLINAPGAKNVDAINKQWREGVGGVQKLLPMHVIDEYCSNEPFYPVPQFITQPKSLKKIYNWTMIIEKEEHWFSIDSKLGVNFAIYKGPAQQANGLSSCGGPWHKFSDDLEAMTALCKVRTTDFINLKSQLEEQINLDNRYQVFQI
;
A
#
# COMPACT_ATOMS: atom_id res chain seq x y z
N MET A 1 -4.24 -37.88 32.12
CA MET A 1 -4.27 -37.90 30.65
C MET A 1 -4.18 -36.46 30.19
N LYS A 2 -3.07 -36.05 29.59
CA LYS A 2 -3.10 -34.91 28.68
C LYS A 2 -3.79 -35.44 27.44
N ASP A 3 -4.93 -34.91 27.07
CA ASP A 3 -5.52 -35.19 25.77
C ASP A 3 -4.58 -34.63 24.71
N GLU A 4 -3.62 -35.44 24.27
CA GLU A 4 -2.82 -35.14 23.10
C GLU A 4 -3.77 -35.16 21.91
N PHE A 5 -4.03 -33.97 21.35
CA PHE A 5 -4.86 -33.81 20.16
C PHE A 5 -4.07 -34.28 18.92
N GLU A 6 -3.79 -35.58 18.83
CA GLU A 6 -3.04 -36.22 17.73
C GLU A 6 -3.83 -36.27 16.40
N MET A 7 -5.00 -35.64 16.33
CA MET A 7 -5.84 -35.72 15.14
C MET A 7 -5.35 -34.83 14.00
N PHE A 8 -4.63 -33.74 14.29
CA PHE A 8 -4.18 -32.83 13.24
C PHE A 8 -3.22 -33.52 12.25
N ASP A 9 -2.24 -34.26 12.76
CA ASP A 9 -1.27 -34.97 11.92
C ASP A 9 -1.90 -36.07 11.07
N LYS A 10 -3.03 -36.62 11.52
CA LYS A 10 -3.82 -37.64 10.82
C LYS A 10 -4.74 -37.05 9.74
N LEU A 11 -4.90 -35.71 9.68
CA LEU A 11 -5.67 -35.06 8.62
C LEU A 11 -4.97 -35.16 7.26
N ALA A 12 -5.78 -35.25 6.21
CA ALA A 12 -5.28 -35.13 4.84
C ALA A 12 -4.60 -33.75 4.61
N PRO A 13 -3.55 -33.68 3.76
CA PRO A 13 -2.82 -32.43 3.51
C PRO A 13 -3.70 -31.25 3.09
N GLU A 14 -4.79 -31.52 2.38
CA GLU A 14 -5.74 -30.51 1.89
C GLU A 14 -6.48 -29.86 3.06
N LEU A 15 -6.92 -30.65 4.04
CA LEU A 15 -7.59 -30.17 5.24
C LEU A 15 -6.63 -29.37 6.13
N LYS A 16 -5.39 -29.84 6.28
CA LYS A 16 -4.32 -29.10 6.98
C LYS A 16 -4.09 -27.74 6.34
N THR A 17 -4.05 -27.69 5.01
CA THR A 17 -3.87 -26.45 4.24
C THR A 17 -5.07 -25.51 4.42
N GLU A 18 -6.29 -26.02 4.42
CA GLU A 18 -7.49 -25.22 4.64
C GLU A 18 -7.54 -24.62 6.05
N ILE A 19 -7.15 -25.38 7.07
CA ILE A 19 -7.00 -24.88 8.45
C ILE A 19 -5.93 -23.78 8.49
N ALA A 20 -4.77 -24.01 7.86
CA ALA A 20 -3.66 -23.06 7.81
C ALA A 20 -4.03 -21.71 7.17
N LYS A 21 -4.95 -21.69 6.19
CA LYS A 21 -5.47 -20.44 5.58
C LYS A 21 -6.12 -19.51 6.60
N ASN A 22 -6.65 -20.04 7.70
CA ASN A 22 -7.34 -19.26 8.73
C ASN A 22 -6.42 -18.79 9.86
N LEU A 23 -5.19 -19.31 9.94
CA LEU A 23 -4.22 -18.95 10.97
C LEU A 23 -3.67 -17.54 10.81
N SER A 24 -3.22 -16.94 11.90
CA SER A 24 -2.39 -15.73 11.88
C SER A 24 -1.04 -16.01 11.18
N ASN A 25 -0.29 -14.96 10.82
CA ASN A 25 1.05 -15.15 10.26
C ASN A 25 2.00 -15.82 11.25
N CYS A 26 1.93 -15.46 12.54
CA CYS A 26 2.75 -16.05 13.58
C CYS A 26 2.43 -17.54 13.77
N ASP A 27 1.14 -17.87 13.86
CA ASP A 27 0.72 -19.27 14.06
C ASP A 27 1.05 -20.14 12.84
N LEU A 28 0.91 -19.60 11.62
CA LEU A 28 1.29 -20.32 10.40
C LEU A 28 2.80 -20.62 10.39
N VAL A 29 3.64 -19.65 10.75
CA VAL A 29 5.10 -19.84 10.80
C VAL A 29 5.47 -20.84 11.89
N ASN A 30 4.88 -20.71 13.08
CA ASN A 30 5.10 -21.65 14.18
C ASN A 30 4.70 -23.07 13.77
N LEU A 31 3.54 -23.24 13.13
CA LEU A 31 3.06 -24.52 12.62
C LEU A 31 4.03 -25.11 11.58
N ALA A 32 4.49 -24.30 10.63
CA ALA A 32 5.47 -24.73 9.64
C ALA A 32 6.81 -25.17 10.27
N GLN A 33 7.15 -24.67 11.45
CA GLN A 33 8.41 -25.00 12.13
C GLN A 33 8.33 -26.24 13.05
N THR A 34 7.15 -26.85 13.19
CA THR A 34 6.97 -28.02 14.06
C THR A 34 7.62 -29.30 13.53
N SER A 35 7.79 -29.45 12.21
CA SER A 35 8.44 -30.61 11.58
C SER A 35 8.89 -30.29 10.15
N GLU A 36 9.79 -31.10 9.59
CA GLU A 36 10.18 -30.98 8.17
C GLU A 36 9.01 -31.19 7.22
N TYR A 37 8.08 -32.10 7.56
CA TYR A 37 6.85 -32.31 6.81
C TYR A 37 5.98 -31.05 6.78
N HIS A 38 5.71 -30.44 7.93
CA HIS A 38 4.92 -29.21 8.00
C HIS A 38 5.63 -28.03 7.35
N LEU A 39 6.96 -27.96 7.45
CA LEU A 39 7.74 -26.96 6.75
C LEU A 39 7.51 -27.08 5.24
N SER A 40 7.67 -28.28 4.68
CA SER A 40 7.48 -28.50 3.25
C SER A 40 6.04 -28.18 2.80
N LEU A 41 5.04 -28.57 3.60
CA LEU A 41 3.62 -28.37 3.31
C LEU A 41 3.21 -26.89 3.34
N PHE A 42 3.66 -26.13 4.33
CA PHE A 42 3.18 -24.75 4.55
C PHE A 42 4.11 -23.68 4.00
N LYS A 43 5.35 -24.02 3.63
CA LYS A 43 6.32 -23.08 3.07
C LYS A 43 5.76 -22.25 1.91
N PRO A 44 5.04 -22.81 0.91
CA PRO A 44 4.45 -22.01 -0.14
C PRO A 44 3.51 -20.92 0.40
N MET A 45 2.64 -21.25 1.36
CA MET A 45 1.74 -20.27 1.97
C MET A 45 2.50 -19.20 2.77
N VAL A 46 3.54 -19.62 3.51
CA VAL A 46 4.41 -18.71 4.27
C VAL A 46 5.10 -17.72 3.34
N ASP A 47 5.67 -18.19 2.22
CA ASP A 47 6.39 -17.35 1.28
C ASP A 47 5.45 -16.33 0.60
N VAL A 48 4.22 -16.72 0.24
CA VAL A 48 3.22 -15.80 -0.33
C VAL A 48 2.78 -14.75 0.68
N ARG A 49 2.49 -15.14 1.93
CA ARG A 49 2.12 -14.18 2.97
C ARG A 49 3.27 -13.24 3.34
N LYS A 50 4.51 -13.72 3.29
CA LYS A 50 5.71 -12.90 3.50
C LYS A 50 5.89 -11.89 2.37
N LEU A 51 5.67 -12.28 1.11
CA LEU A 51 5.71 -11.36 -0.03
C LEU A 51 4.65 -10.26 0.16
N LEU A 52 3.39 -10.63 0.38
CA LEU A 52 2.29 -9.69 0.61
C LEU A 52 2.59 -8.75 1.79
N HIS A 53 3.12 -9.28 2.89
CA HIS A 53 3.49 -8.48 4.06
C HIS A 53 4.50 -7.37 3.73
N ASN A 54 5.48 -7.66 2.87
CA ASN A 54 6.47 -6.69 2.40
C ASN A 54 5.85 -5.67 1.43
N VAL A 55 4.98 -6.11 0.52
CA VAL A 55 4.28 -5.23 -0.44
C VAL A 55 3.43 -4.19 0.28
N VAL A 56 2.56 -4.61 1.22
CA VAL A 56 1.68 -3.67 1.95
C VAL A 56 2.44 -2.69 2.85
N ARG A 57 3.74 -2.93 3.07
CA ARG A 57 4.66 -2.10 3.86
C ARG A 57 5.70 -1.35 3.02
N GLY A 58 5.58 -1.36 1.69
CA GLY A 58 6.51 -0.63 0.82
C GLY A 58 7.96 -1.14 0.86
N LYS A 59 8.21 -2.41 1.22
CA LYS A 59 9.58 -2.97 1.33
C LYS A 59 10.08 -3.48 -0.02
N HIS A 60 10.38 -2.54 -0.92
CA HIS A 60 10.74 -2.79 -2.33
C HIS A 60 11.88 -3.81 -2.50
N ASP A 61 13.02 -3.61 -1.83
CA ASP A 61 14.19 -4.51 -1.94
C ASP A 61 13.86 -5.95 -1.55
N ALA A 62 13.06 -6.12 -0.49
CA ALA A 62 12.63 -7.44 -0.02
C ALA A 62 11.69 -8.11 -1.03
N VAL A 63 10.77 -7.35 -1.63
CA VAL A 63 9.89 -7.83 -2.71
C VAL A 63 10.70 -8.28 -3.91
N GLN A 64 11.63 -7.46 -4.39
CA GLN A 64 12.49 -7.80 -5.54
C GLN A 64 13.34 -9.02 -5.26
N SER A 65 13.95 -9.11 -4.07
CA SER A 65 14.76 -10.27 -3.68
C SER A 65 13.94 -11.58 -3.70
N MET A 66 12.69 -11.54 -3.23
CA MET A 66 11.80 -12.70 -3.25
C MET A 66 11.38 -13.07 -4.67
N LEU A 67 10.98 -12.10 -5.50
CA LEU A 67 10.51 -12.36 -6.87
C LEU A 67 11.64 -12.80 -7.82
N ARG A 68 12.87 -12.33 -7.61
CA ARG A 68 14.05 -12.83 -8.36
C ARG A 68 14.38 -14.28 -8.02
N LYS A 69 14.07 -14.72 -6.80
CA LYS A 69 14.26 -16.11 -6.38
C LYS A 69 13.15 -17.02 -6.90
N ASP A 70 11.92 -16.54 -6.85
CA ASP A 70 10.74 -17.26 -7.36
C ASP A 70 9.69 -16.27 -7.86
N ILE A 71 9.65 -16.09 -9.18
CA ILE A 71 8.74 -15.15 -9.84
C ILE A 71 7.28 -15.63 -9.78
N SER A 72 7.03 -16.93 -9.58
CA SER A 72 5.67 -17.47 -9.53
C SER A 72 4.85 -16.91 -8.36
N LEU A 73 5.54 -16.44 -7.31
CA LEU A 73 4.92 -15.79 -6.16
C LEU A 73 4.12 -14.52 -6.53
N ILE A 74 4.41 -13.86 -7.66
CA ILE A 74 3.71 -12.65 -8.10
C ILE A 74 2.20 -12.89 -8.32
N PHE A 75 1.83 -14.12 -8.71
CA PHE A 75 0.44 -14.51 -8.97
C PHE A 75 -0.25 -15.12 -7.77
N ALA A 76 0.54 -15.67 -6.86
CA ALA A 76 0.03 -16.39 -5.72
C ALA A 76 -0.79 -15.45 -4.83
N ARG A 77 -1.97 -15.93 -4.43
CA ARG A 77 -2.93 -15.13 -3.67
C ARG A 77 -2.99 -15.65 -2.25
N SER A 78 -3.11 -14.73 -1.30
CA SER A 78 -3.35 -15.10 0.09
C SER A 78 -4.02 -13.95 0.85
N LYS A 79 -4.18 -14.18 2.15
CA LYS A 79 -4.68 -13.21 3.10
C LYS A 79 -3.57 -12.26 3.53
N VAL A 80 -3.86 -10.96 3.56
CA VAL A 80 -2.98 -9.93 4.13
C VAL A 80 -3.79 -8.82 4.79
N THR A 81 -3.24 -8.19 5.81
CA THR A 81 -3.76 -6.94 6.36
C THR A 81 -2.71 -5.85 6.18
N ASP A 82 -3.10 -4.75 5.55
CA ASP A 82 -2.23 -3.60 5.36
C ASP A 82 -2.10 -2.77 6.65
N CYS A 83 -1.26 -1.75 6.62
CA CYS A 83 -1.02 -0.92 7.80
C CYS A 83 -2.24 -0.10 8.23
N SER A 84 -3.17 0.17 7.31
CA SER A 84 -4.42 0.88 7.56
C SER A 84 -5.51 -0.02 8.17
N GLY A 85 -5.23 -1.30 8.38
CA GLY A 85 -6.18 -2.26 8.94
C GLY A 85 -7.16 -2.84 7.92
N ARG A 86 -6.92 -2.66 6.61
CA ARG A 86 -7.71 -3.31 5.55
C ARG A 86 -7.24 -4.75 5.40
N THR A 87 -8.14 -5.70 5.62
CA THR A 87 -7.89 -7.13 5.42
C THR A 87 -8.38 -7.57 4.04
N PHE A 88 -7.44 -8.04 3.22
CA PHE A 88 -7.68 -8.67 1.93
C PHE A 88 -7.61 -10.17 2.14
N ASP A 89 -8.73 -10.88 1.96
CA ASP A 89 -8.77 -12.33 2.23
C ASP A 89 -8.10 -13.16 1.12
N ASN A 90 -8.05 -12.62 -0.10
CA ASN A 90 -7.52 -13.32 -1.26
C ASN A 90 -7.05 -12.35 -2.35
N VAL A 91 -5.81 -11.86 -2.24
CA VAL A 91 -5.20 -10.91 -3.19
C VAL A 91 -3.78 -11.36 -3.55
N SER A 92 -3.34 -11.12 -4.79
CA SER A 92 -1.92 -11.27 -5.15
C SER A 92 -1.10 -10.02 -4.81
N ALA A 93 0.23 -10.17 -4.79
CA ALA A 93 1.15 -9.05 -4.58
C ALA A 93 0.96 -7.94 -5.61
N PHE A 94 0.86 -8.31 -6.89
CA PHE A 94 0.65 -7.38 -7.99
C PHE A 94 -0.72 -6.71 -7.91
N GLU A 95 -1.77 -7.48 -7.63
CA GLU A 95 -3.13 -6.94 -7.51
C GLU A 95 -3.25 -5.89 -6.39
N TYR A 96 -2.62 -6.11 -5.25
CA TYR A 96 -2.58 -5.11 -4.18
C TYR A 96 -1.83 -3.85 -4.62
N ALA A 97 -0.67 -3.98 -5.28
CA ALA A 97 0.10 -2.82 -5.75
C ALA A 97 -0.71 -1.96 -6.73
N LEU A 98 -1.43 -2.61 -7.65
CA LEU A 98 -2.34 -1.95 -8.58
C LEU A 98 -3.50 -1.25 -7.86
N TRP A 99 -4.17 -1.96 -6.96
CA TRP A 99 -5.25 -1.38 -6.16
C TRP A 99 -4.73 -0.18 -5.33
N ALA A 100 -3.55 -0.26 -4.75
CA ALA A 100 -2.97 0.82 -3.97
C ALA A 100 -2.51 2.02 -4.82
N LEU A 101 -2.51 1.92 -6.15
CA LEU A 101 -1.88 2.87 -7.07
C LEU A 101 -0.38 3.08 -6.82
N ASP A 102 0.31 2.07 -6.28
CA ASP A 102 1.73 2.12 -5.94
C ASP A 102 2.64 1.82 -7.16
N LYS A 103 2.92 2.89 -7.93
CA LYS A 103 3.75 2.82 -9.14
C LYS A 103 5.09 2.14 -8.92
N HIS A 104 5.79 2.58 -7.88
CA HIS A 104 7.15 2.14 -7.64
C HIS A 104 7.18 0.65 -7.29
N MET A 105 6.18 0.18 -6.55
CA MET A 105 6.06 -1.23 -6.22
C MET A 105 5.77 -2.11 -7.44
N TRP A 106 4.80 -1.77 -8.29
CA TRP A 106 4.53 -2.62 -9.47
C TRP A 106 5.67 -2.54 -10.49
N SER A 107 6.33 -1.39 -10.66
CA SER A 107 7.52 -1.28 -11.51
C SER A 107 8.63 -2.20 -10.99
N ALA A 108 8.91 -2.19 -9.69
CA ALA A 108 9.91 -3.06 -9.07
C ALA A 108 9.59 -4.55 -9.25
N MET A 109 8.30 -4.94 -9.24
CA MET A 109 7.86 -6.31 -9.55
C MET A 109 8.07 -6.67 -11.02
N VAL A 110 7.69 -5.78 -11.93
CA VAL A 110 7.82 -5.99 -13.39
C VAL A 110 9.28 -6.11 -13.79
N GLU A 111 10.18 -5.33 -13.20
CA GLU A 111 11.63 -5.43 -13.40
C GLU A 111 12.24 -6.79 -13.02
N CYS A 112 11.55 -7.59 -12.20
CA CYS A 112 12.01 -8.92 -11.83
C CYS A 112 11.66 -9.99 -12.87
N ILE A 113 10.86 -9.65 -13.89
CA ILE A 113 10.40 -10.59 -14.91
C ILE A 113 11.54 -10.82 -15.92
N PRO A 114 11.91 -12.08 -16.21
CA PRO A 114 12.97 -12.38 -17.18
C PRO A 114 12.56 -11.95 -18.60
N LEU A 115 13.52 -11.45 -19.38
CA LEU A 115 13.30 -11.08 -20.79
C LEU A 115 13.42 -12.32 -21.69
N ASN A 116 12.47 -13.25 -21.57
CA ASN A 116 12.40 -14.46 -22.38
C ASN A 116 10.94 -14.93 -22.58
N GLU A 117 10.76 -16.09 -23.23
CA GLU A 117 9.42 -16.63 -23.48
C GLU A 117 8.59 -16.85 -22.21
N GLU A 118 9.21 -17.28 -21.12
CA GLU A 118 8.52 -17.44 -19.84
C GLU A 118 8.08 -16.09 -19.27
N GLY A 119 8.93 -15.07 -19.39
CA GLY A 119 8.58 -13.68 -19.09
C GLY A 119 7.35 -13.19 -19.85
N ARG A 120 7.22 -13.55 -21.13
CA ARG A 120 6.02 -13.17 -21.92
C ARG A 120 4.75 -13.80 -21.38
N LYS A 121 4.81 -15.07 -20.96
CA LYS A 121 3.67 -15.74 -20.31
C LYS A 121 3.32 -15.05 -18.99
N ILE A 122 4.34 -14.65 -18.23
CA ILE A 122 4.16 -13.91 -16.98
C ILE A 122 3.47 -12.56 -17.24
N ILE A 123 3.97 -11.76 -18.18
CA ILE A 123 3.38 -10.45 -18.54
C ILE A 123 1.93 -10.62 -19.03
N ALA A 124 1.63 -11.63 -19.85
CA ALA A 124 0.26 -11.91 -20.30
C ALA A 124 -0.69 -12.19 -19.13
N GLN A 125 -0.23 -12.92 -18.10
CA GLN A 125 -1.01 -13.12 -16.88
C GLN A 125 -1.16 -11.82 -16.06
N LEU A 126 -0.15 -10.95 -16.01
CA LEU A 126 -0.26 -9.65 -15.35
C LEU A 126 -1.26 -8.72 -16.06
N ILE A 127 -1.31 -8.74 -17.39
CA ILE A 127 -2.34 -8.03 -18.17
C ILE A 127 -3.73 -8.57 -17.83
N ALA A 128 -3.89 -9.89 -17.66
CA ALA A 128 -5.15 -10.48 -17.23
C ALA A 128 -5.55 -10.02 -15.80
N GLN A 129 -4.61 -9.95 -14.86
CA GLN A 129 -4.85 -9.41 -13.52
C GLN A 129 -5.23 -7.93 -13.56
N TYR A 130 -4.54 -7.12 -14.36
CA TYR A 130 -4.87 -5.71 -14.58
C TYR A 130 -6.31 -5.54 -15.08
N ASN A 131 -6.69 -6.26 -16.14
CA ASN A 131 -8.05 -6.19 -16.68
C ASN A 131 -9.09 -6.62 -15.65
N LYS A 132 -8.81 -7.69 -14.88
CA LYS A 132 -9.70 -8.18 -13.82
C LYS A 132 -9.94 -7.12 -12.75
N ILE A 133 -8.90 -6.44 -12.28
CA ILE A 133 -9.05 -5.35 -11.30
C ILE A 133 -9.86 -4.20 -11.89
N ASN A 134 -9.58 -3.82 -13.14
CA ASN A 134 -10.31 -2.73 -13.78
C ASN A 134 -11.80 -3.05 -13.97
N THR A 135 -12.17 -4.32 -14.15
CA THR A 135 -13.57 -4.73 -14.28
C THR A 135 -14.26 -4.97 -12.93
N ASN A 136 -13.61 -5.72 -12.03
CA ASN A 136 -14.25 -6.26 -10.82
C ASN A 136 -13.80 -5.58 -9.53
N GLY A 137 -12.69 -4.86 -9.57
CA GLY A 137 -12.01 -4.31 -8.40
C GLY A 137 -11.41 -5.35 -7.47
N VAL A 138 -10.96 -4.87 -6.32
CA VAL A 138 -10.42 -5.67 -5.22
C VAL A 138 -11.33 -5.50 -4.01
N THR A 139 -11.69 -6.61 -3.37
CA THR A 139 -12.51 -6.63 -2.16
C THR A 139 -11.64 -6.75 -0.92
N TYR A 140 -11.93 -5.91 0.08
CA TYR A 140 -11.32 -5.98 1.40
C TYR A 140 -12.36 -5.73 2.49
N ARG A 141 -11.94 -5.99 3.74
CA ARG A 141 -12.69 -5.68 4.95
C ARG A 141 -11.98 -4.55 5.71
N LEU A 142 -12.74 -3.54 6.13
CA LEU A 142 -12.28 -2.47 6.99
C LEU A 142 -13.34 -2.21 8.05
N ASN A 143 -12.96 -2.25 9.34
CA ASN A 143 -13.89 -2.07 10.46
C ASN A 143 -15.16 -2.93 10.36
N GLY A 144 -14.99 -4.19 9.94
CA GLY A 144 -16.08 -5.16 9.76
C GLY A 144 -16.93 -4.97 8.49
N LYS A 145 -16.75 -3.87 7.74
CA LYS A 145 -17.47 -3.61 6.49
C LYS A 145 -16.70 -4.16 5.30
N ARG A 146 -17.41 -4.78 4.36
CA ARG A 146 -16.86 -5.23 3.08
C ARG A 146 -16.93 -4.07 2.08
N VAL A 147 -15.81 -3.78 1.43
CA VAL A 147 -15.68 -2.75 0.40
C VAL A 147 -15.07 -3.38 -0.84
N THR A 148 -15.56 -3.00 -2.02
CA THR A 148 -14.98 -3.38 -3.31
C THR A 148 -14.78 -2.10 -4.11
N GLU A 149 -13.54 -1.85 -4.54
CA GLU A 149 -13.19 -0.70 -5.37
C GLU A 149 -12.08 -1.09 -6.36
N GLN A 150 -11.99 -0.40 -7.50
CA GLN A 150 -11.00 -0.68 -8.54
C GLN A 150 -9.57 -0.38 -8.05
N HIS A 151 -9.43 0.76 -7.40
CA HIS A 151 -8.18 1.20 -6.79
C HIS A 151 -8.50 2.15 -5.63
N PHE A 152 -7.49 2.49 -4.85
CA PHE A 152 -7.59 3.38 -3.71
C PHE A 152 -8.18 4.74 -4.13
N ASP A 153 -9.22 5.16 -3.42
CA ASP A 153 -9.97 6.38 -3.73
C ASP A 153 -9.36 7.60 -3.05
N PHE A 154 -8.37 8.22 -3.69
CA PHE A 154 -7.80 9.49 -3.23
C PHE A 154 -8.85 10.59 -3.10
N LYS A 155 -9.82 10.64 -4.03
CA LYS A 155 -10.79 11.73 -4.15
C LYS A 155 -11.71 11.77 -2.94
N ASN A 156 -12.32 10.65 -2.60
CA ASN A 156 -13.26 10.56 -1.47
C ASN A 156 -12.56 10.27 -0.13
N THR A 157 -11.24 10.09 -0.11
CA THR A 157 -10.46 9.93 1.13
C THR A 157 -9.76 11.23 1.52
N ILE A 158 -8.56 11.50 1.01
CA ILE A 158 -7.72 12.61 1.52
C ILE A 158 -8.04 13.95 0.85
N ILE A 159 -8.32 13.96 -0.45
CA ILE A 159 -8.58 15.19 -1.21
C ILE A 159 -9.85 15.87 -0.70
N LYS A 160 -10.92 15.11 -0.50
CA LYS A 160 -12.18 15.63 0.05
C LYS A 160 -11.98 16.29 1.41
N GLU A 161 -11.30 15.63 2.35
CA GLU A 161 -11.13 16.16 3.71
C GLU A 161 -10.22 17.40 3.74
N LEU A 162 -9.18 17.43 2.90
CA LEU A 162 -8.33 18.61 2.69
C LEU A 162 -9.12 19.77 2.05
N GLN A 163 -9.99 19.48 1.07
CA GLN A 163 -10.84 20.50 0.45
C GLN A 163 -11.80 21.10 1.49
N ILE A 164 -12.47 20.27 2.29
CA ILE A 164 -13.35 20.75 3.38
C ILE A 164 -12.56 21.64 4.35
N GLN A 165 -11.33 21.25 4.71
CA GLN A 165 -10.48 22.05 5.57
C GLN A 165 -10.16 23.43 4.96
N VAL A 166 -9.76 23.46 3.69
CA VAL A 166 -9.47 24.70 2.95
C VAL A 166 -10.72 25.57 2.83
N ASP A 167 -11.88 24.99 2.54
CA ASP A 167 -13.14 25.72 2.40
C ASP A 167 -13.56 26.37 3.72
N LEU A 168 -13.45 25.66 4.85
CA LEU A 168 -13.74 26.23 6.18
C LEU A 168 -12.81 27.40 6.52
N ILE A 169 -11.54 27.30 6.14
CA ILE A 169 -10.54 28.35 6.33
C ILE A 169 -10.79 29.56 5.43
N ASN A 170 -11.33 29.36 4.23
CA ASN A 170 -11.58 30.44 3.27
C ASN A 170 -13.00 31.02 3.33
N ALA A 171 -13.93 30.37 4.06
CA ALA A 171 -15.30 30.82 4.19
C ALA A 171 -15.41 32.29 4.71
N PRO A 172 -16.27 33.14 4.16
CA PRO A 172 -16.42 34.51 4.64
C PRO A 172 -17.01 34.54 6.07
N GLY A 173 -16.70 35.61 6.81
CA GLY A 173 -17.27 35.86 8.14
C GLY A 173 -16.47 35.30 9.32
N ALA A 174 -17.10 35.30 10.50
CA ALA A 174 -16.49 34.86 11.74
C ALA A 174 -16.17 33.35 11.70
N LYS A 175 -14.95 32.98 12.07
CA LYS A 175 -14.48 31.60 12.02
C LYS A 175 -14.93 30.81 13.24
N ASN A 176 -15.55 29.66 13.00
CA ASN A 176 -15.73 28.64 14.03
C ASN A 176 -14.42 27.85 14.17
N VAL A 177 -13.52 28.36 15.01
CA VAL A 177 -12.18 27.78 15.22
C VAL A 177 -12.26 26.34 15.73
N ASP A 178 -13.23 26.01 16.57
CA ASP A 178 -13.40 24.66 17.09
C ASP A 178 -13.77 23.67 15.98
N ALA A 179 -14.69 24.05 15.09
CA ALA A 179 -15.06 23.23 13.93
C ALA A 179 -13.86 23.04 12.98
N ILE A 180 -13.08 24.09 12.72
CA ILE A 180 -11.87 24.04 11.87
C ILE A 180 -10.81 23.11 12.48
N ASN A 181 -10.54 23.24 13.79
CA ASN A 181 -9.59 22.38 14.48
C ASN A 181 -10.06 20.93 14.57
N LYS A 182 -11.38 20.70 14.71
CA LYS A 182 -11.96 19.36 14.69
C LYS A 182 -11.84 18.73 13.30
N GLN A 183 -12.16 19.47 12.24
CA GLN A 183 -12.00 19.00 10.85
C GLN A 183 -10.55 18.62 10.56
N TRP A 184 -9.60 19.45 10.99
CA TRP A 184 -8.18 19.15 10.82
C TRP A 184 -7.80 17.85 11.52
N ARG A 185 -8.08 17.73 12.82
CA ARG A 185 -7.65 16.57 13.61
C ARG A 185 -8.38 15.30 13.24
N GLU A 186 -9.70 15.33 13.17
CA GLU A 186 -10.54 14.13 13.02
C GLU A 186 -10.84 13.82 11.55
N GLY A 187 -11.11 14.84 10.73
CA GLY A 187 -11.37 14.68 9.30
C GLY A 187 -10.08 14.32 8.57
N VAL A 188 -9.17 15.30 8.40
CA VAL A 188 -7.90 15.10 7.66
C VAL A 188 -7.02 14.05 8.35
N GLY A 189 -6.79 14.19 9.66
CA GLY A 189 -5.97 13.24 10.41
C GLY A 189 -6.55 11.83 10.45
N GLY A 190 -7.88 11.70 10.45
CA GLY A 190 -8.56 10.41 10.47
C GLY A 190 -8.35 9.65 9.16
N VAL A 191 -8.53 10.33 8.02
CA VAL A 191 -8.33 9.71 6.70
C VAL A 191 -6.86 9.50 6.36
N GLN A 192 -5.94 10.26 6.98
CA GLN A 192 -4.50 10.01 6.87
C GLN A 192 -4.11 8.60 7.35
N LYS A 193 -4.80 8.04 8.35
CA LYS A 193 -4.60 6.63 8.78
C LYS A 193 -5.08 5.59 7.77
N LEU A 194 -5.75 5.99 6.69
CA LEU A 194 -6.25 5.10 5.66
C LEU A 194 -5.35 5.09 4.41
N LEU A 195 -4.30 5.91 4.37
CA LEU A 195 -3.45 6.04 3.20
C LEU A 195 -2.60 4.77 2.95
N PRO A 196 -2.46 4.32 1.70
CA PRO A 196 -1.46 3.32 1.33
C PRO A 196 -0.03 3.80 1.62
N MET A 197 0.89 2.85 1.84
CA MET A 197 2.25 3.17 2.28
C MET A 197 3.00 4.13 1.35
N HIS A 198 2.85 3.99 0.01
CA HIS A 198 3.53 4.86 -0.94
C HIS A 198 3.14 6.34 -0.78
N VAL A 199 1.89 6.64 -0.40
CA VAL A 199 1.45 8.02 -0.14
C VAL A 199 2.08 8.56 1.14
N ILE A 200 2.24 7.69 2.14
CA ILE A 200 2.92 8.05 3.39
C ILE A 200 4.40 8.30 3.14
N ASP A 201 5.02 7.55 2.24
CA ASP A 201 6.40 7.80 1.83
C ASP A 201 6.55 9.17 1.15
N GLU A 202 5.56 9.64 0.39
CA GLU A 202 5.54 11.01 -0.13
C GLU A 202 5.45 12.04 0.99
N TYR A 203 4.60 11.85 2.00
CA TYR A 203 4.57 12.72 3.19
C TYR A 203 5.92 12.72 3.93
N CYS A 204 6.54 11.55 4.08
CA CYS A 204 7.77 11.36 4.85
C CYS A 204 9.05 11.62 4.04
N SER A 205 8.95 12.00 2.77
CA SER A 205 10.11 12.31 1.93
C SER A 205 10.72 13.67 2.28
N ASN A 206 11.93 13.94 1.78
CA ASN A 206 12.55 15.26 1.85
C ASN A 206 12.04 16.26 0.80
N GLU A 207 11.22 15.81 -0.16
CA GLU A 207 10.63 16.63 -1.22
C GLU A 207 9.43 17.42 -0.67
N PRO A 208 9.43 18.76 -0.67
CA PRO A 208 8.29 19.56 -0.22
C PRO A 208 7.03 19.33 -1.06
N PHE A 209 5.85 19.66 -0.53
CA PHE A 209 4.60 19.70 -1.31
C PHE A 209 4.36 21.05 -2.00
N TYR A 210 5.15 22.07 -1.65
CA TYR A 210 5.20 23.33 -2.37
C TYR A 210 6.65 23.74 -2.71
N PRO A 211 6.98 24.01 -3.99
CA PRO A 211 6.11 23.85 -5.16
C PRO A 211 5.68 22.38 -5.37
N VAL A 212 4.55 22.18 -6.06
CA VAL A 212 3.96 20.83 -6.27
C VAL A 212 4.98 19.89 -6.95
N PRO A 213 5.33 18.75 -6.34
CA PRO A 213 6.24 17.78 -6.93
C PRO A 213 5.69 17.15 -8.21
N GLN A 214 6.61 16.64 -9.03
CA GLN A 214 6.23 15.88 -10.23
C GLN A 214 5.84 14.43 -9.93
N PHE A 215 6.19 13.91 -8.75
CA PHE A 215 5.91 12.53 -8.31
C PHE A 215 6.41 11.43 -9.28
N ILE A 216 7.50 11.70 -9.99
CA ILE A 216 8.08 10.78 -10.98
C ILE A 216 8.98 9.73 -10.32
N THR A 217 9.85 10.18 -9.42
CA THR A 217 10.83 9.34 -8.74
C THR A 217 10.26 8.78 -7.45
N GLN A 218 10.76 7.60 -7.05
CA GLN A 218 10.39 7.04 -5.76
C GLN A 218 10.85 7.97 -4.64
N PRO A 219 9.96 8.36 -3.71
CA PRO A 219 10.33 9.23 -2.60
C PRO A 219 11.40 8.57 -1.71
N LYS A 220 12.43 9.35 -1.36
CA LYS A 220 13.36 8.97 -0.30
C LYS A 220 12.71 9.21 1.05
N SER A 221 11.90 8.25 1.49
CA SER A 221 11.20 8.31 2.78
C SER A 221 12.21 8.38 3.92
N LEU A 222 12.20 9.50 4.66
CA LEU A 222 13.02 9.69 5.85
C LEU A 222 12.49 8.91 7.05
N LYS A 223 11.29 8.30 6.95
CA LYS A 223 10.65 7.51 8.01
C LYS A 223 10.52 8.26 9.35
N LYS A 224 10.47 9.59 9.29
CA LYS A 224 10.41 10.50 10.46
C LYS A 224 9.28 11.50 10.24
N ILE A 225 8.51 11.76 11.29
CA ILE A 225 7.49 12.82 11.35
C ILE A 225 7.90 13.75 12.48
N TYR A 226 7.97 15.05 12.23
CA TYR A 226 8.30 16.01 13.29
C TYR A 226 6.99 16.49 13.94
N ASN A 227 6.84 16.35 15.25
CA ASN A 227 5.76 17.00 15.99
C ASN A 227 6.39 18.04 16.91
N TRP A 228 5.87 19.27 16.97
CA TRP A 228 6.51 20.38 17.70
C TRP A 228 6.74 20.13 19.19
N THR A 229 6.08 19.12 19.78
CA THR A 229 6.31 18.64 21.16
C THR A 229 7.32 17.48 21.30
N MET A 230 7.67 16.73 20.24
CA MET A 230 8.65 15.62 20.28
C MET A 230 9.25 15.33 18.89
N ILE A 231 10.56 15.04 18.83
CA ILE A 231 11.18 14.37 17.67
C ILE A 231 10.64 12.94 17.66
N ILE A 232 9.77 12.62 16.70
CA ILE A 232 9.18 11.28 16.58
C ILE A 232 10.01 10.49 15.56
N GLU A 233 10.98 9.73 16.06
CA GLU A 233 11.69 8.76 15.23
C GLU A 233 10.83 7.50 15.07
N LYS A 234 10.47 7.19 13.82
CA LYS A 234 10.05 5.88 13.24
C LYS A 234 8.72 5.89 12.47
N GLU A 235 8.69 5.05 11.42
CA GLU A 235 7.49 4.50 10.74
C GLU A 235 6.41 3.99 11.74
N GLU A 236 6.83 3.64 12.97
CA GLU A 236 5.98 3.11 14.03
C GLU A 236 4.85 4.08 14.42
N HIS A 237 4.93 5.40 14.23
CA HIS A 237 3.90 6.31 14.75
C HIS A 237 2.72 6.64 13.82
N TRP A 238 2.79 6.42 12.51
CA TRP A 238 1.60 6.69 11.65
C TRP A 238 0.48 5.70 11.96
N PHE A 239 0.84 4.43 12.14
CA PHE A 239 -0.08 3.32 12.36
C PHE A 239 0.03 2.67 13.76
N SER A 240 0.89 3.18 14.66
CA SER A 240 0.93 2.66 16.03
C SER A 240 -0.44 2.77 16.69
N ILE A 241 -0.75 1.78 17.51
CA ILE A 241 -1.95 1.77 18.36
C ILE A 241 -2.02 3.00 19.28
N ASP A 242 -0.87 3.54 19.68
CA ASP A 242 -0.77 4.72 20.53
C ASP A 242 -0.77 6.04 19.75
N SER A 243 -0.80 5.96 18.41
CA SER A 243 -0.79 7.13 17.53
C SER A 243 -2.00 8.02 17.76
N LYS A 244 -1.74 9.28 18.10
CA LYS A 244 -2.76 10.33 18.25
C LYS A 244 -3.08 11.05 16.93
N LEU A 245 -2.57 10.57 15.79
CA LEU A 245 -3.01 11.00 14.47
C LEU A 245 -4.51 10.72 14.32
N GLY A 246 -5.28 11.67 13.81
CA GLY A 246 -6.74 11.51 13.74
C GLY A 246 -7.49 11.85 15.02
N VAL A 247 -6.79 12.21 16.10
CA VAL A 247 -7.39 12.51 17.42
C VAL A 247 -6.87 13.83 17.97
N ASN A 248 -5.55 13.93 18.14
CA ASN A 248 -4.90 15.14 18.68
C ASN A 248 -4.28 16.01 17.60
N PHE A 249 -3.93 15.44 16.45
CA PHE A 249 -3.29 16.17 15.36
C PHE A 249 -3.57 15.51 14.01
N ALA A 250 -3.32 16.28 12.96
CA ALA A 250 -3.13 15.79 11.60
C ALA A 250 -1.79 16.29 11.07
N ILE A 251 -1.37 15.74 9.93
CA ILE A 251 -0.06 15.98 9.35
C ILE A 251 -0.21 16.93 8.16
N TYR A 252 0.69 17.90 8.06
CA TYR A 252 0.85 18.70 6.85
C TYR A 252 2.32 18.66 6.39
N LYS A 253 2.57 19.00 5.13
CA LYS A 253 3.93 19.16 4.61
C LYS A 253 4.19 20.56 4.05
N GLY A 254 3.36 21.05 3.14
CA GLY A 254 3.52 22.33 2.46
C GLY A 254 4.97 22.54 1.96
N PRO A 255 5.59 23.71 2.21
CA PRO A 255 6.95 24.00 1.76
C PRO A 255 8.05 23.33 2.63
N ALA A 256 7.68 22.56 3.66
CA ALA A 256 8.66 21.93 4.53
C ALA A 256 9.29 20.69 3.90
N GLN A 257 10.58 20.46 4.16
CA GLN A 257 11.28 19.24 3.78
C GLN A 257 10.92 18.04 4.67
N GLN A 258 9.99 18.20 5.61
CA GLN A 258 9.60 17.17 6.56
C GLN A 258 8.10 17.30 6.87
N ALA A 259 7.44 16.16 7.07
CA ALA A 259 6.06 16.11 7.57
C ALA A 259 5.99 16.65 9.00
N ASN A 260 5.00 17.51 9.25
CA ASN A 260 4.77 18.15 10.54
C ASN A 260 3.39 17.78 11.12
N GLY A 261 3.37 17.29 12.36
CA GLY A 261 2.15 17.14 13.14
C GLY A 261 1.68 18.47 13.69
N LEU A 262 0.39 18.78 13.53
CA LEU A 262 -0.22 20.02 14.01
C LEU A 262 -1.55 19.74 14.72
N SER A 263 -1.69 20.20 15.96
CA SER A 263 -2.90 20.03 16.76
C SER A 263 -4.00 21.05 16.48
N SER A 264 -3.63 22.23 15.99
CA SER A 264 -4.57 23.33 15.71
C SER A 264 -4.11 24.16 14.53
N CYS A 265 -5.05 24.70 13.78
CA CYS A 265 -4.79 25.39 12.51
C CYS A 265 -4.16 26.78 12.65
N GLY A 266 -3.63 27.16 13.83
CA GLY A 266 -3.09 28.49 14.14
C GLY A 266 -1.79 28.89 13.42
N GLY A 267 -1.41 28.19 12.34
CA GLY A 267 -0.26 28.51 11.49
C GLY A 267 -0.67 29.18 10.17
N PRO A 268 0.30 29.46 9.26
CA PRO A 268 0.01 30.03 7.96
C PRO A 268 -0.95 29.14 7.16
N TRP A 269 -2.14 29.67 6.85
CA TRP A 269 -3.28 28.97 6.25
C TRP A 269 -3.02 28.39 4.86
N HIS A 270 -1.99 28.86 4.14
CA HIS A 270 -1.65 28.38 2.79
C HIS A 270 -1.17 26.92 2.77
N LYS A 271 -0.63 26.41 3.88
CA LYS A 271 -0.05 25.05 3.97
C LYS A 271 -1.05 23.94 3.64
N PHE A 272 -2.34 24.15 3.94
CA PHE A 272 -3.38 23.15 3.67
C PHE A 272 -3.75 23.13 2.18
N SER A 273 -3.70 24.28 1.51
CA SER A 273 -3.87 24.38 0.07
C SER A 273 -2.72 23.70 -0.66
N ASP A 274 -1.48 23.88 -0.19
CA ASP A 274 -0.30 23.21 -0.75
C ASP A 274 -0.44 21.67 -0.69
N ASP A 275 -0.85 21.12 0.45
CA ASP A 275 -1.08 19.69 0.62
C ASP A 275 -2.23 19.18 -0.27
N LEU A 276 -3.32 19.96 -0.39
CA LEU A 276 -4.44 19.64 -1.28
C LEU A 276 -4.01 19.57 -2.74
N GLU A 277 -3.24 20.56 -3.21
CA GLU A 277 -2.70 20.61 -4.57
C GLU A 277 -1.76 19.43 -4.82
N ALA A 278 -0.86 19.14 -3.88
CA ALA A 278 0.07 18.01 -3.96
C ALA A 278 -0.65 16.66 -4.00
N MET A 279 -1.64 16.41 -3.13
CA MET A 279 -2.43 15.16 -3.15
C MET A 279 -3.29 15.02 -4.41
N THR A 280 -3.80 16.13 -4.93
CA THR A 280 -4.53 16.15 -6.20
C THR A 280 -3.60 15.81 -7.38
N ALA A 281 -2.40 16.38 -7.39
CA ALA A 281 -1.40 16.09 -8.41
C ALA A 281 -0.90 14.65 -8.33
N LEU A 282 -0.60 14.14 -7.13
CA LEU A 282 -0.22 12.74 -6.91
C LEU A 282 -1.32 11.79 -7.42
N CYS A 283 -2.58 12.02 -7.05
CA CYS A 283 -3.72 11.25 -7.55
C CYS A 283 -3.74 11.22 -9.09
N LYS A 284 -3.58 12.38 -9.74
CA LYS A 284 -3.57 12.49 -11.20
C LYS A 284 -2.40 11.72 -11.83
N VAL A 285 -1.21 11.85 -11.28
CA VAL A 285 0.00 11.16 -11.76
C VAL A 285 -0.17 9.65 -11.62
N ARG A 286 -0.55 9.16 -10.44
CA ARG A 286 -0.72 7.71 -10.21
C ARG A 286 -1.86 7.09 -11.01
N THR A 287 -2.94 7.82 -11.23
CA THR A 287 -4.03 7.37 -12.12
C THR A 287 -3.53 7.27 -13.57
N THR A 288 -2.77 8.27 -14.03
CA THR A 288 -2.15 8.24 -15.37
C THR A 288 -1.17 7.09 -15.51
N ASP A 289 -0.31 6.88 -14.52
CA ASP A 289 0.65 5.76 -14.48
C ASP A 289 -0.07 4.41 -14.56
N PHE A 290 -1.17 4.26 -13.81
CA PHE A 290 -2.00 3.04 -13.84
C PHE A 290 -2.62 2.81 -15.22
N ILE A 291 -3.20 3.84 -15.85
CA ILE A 291 -3.77 3.73 -17.20
C ILE A 291 -2.70 3.32 -18.22
N ASN A 292 -1.51 3.92 -18.12
CA ASN A 292 -0.40 3.67 -19.05
C ASN A 292 0.26 2.30 -18.83
N LEU A 293 0.12 1.69 -17.65
CA LEU A 293 0.73 0.41 -17.32
C LEU A 293 0.35 -0.69 -18.33
N LYS A 294 -0.90 -0.73 -18.80
CA LYS A 294 -1.34 -1.75 -19.75
C LYS A 294 -0.51 -1.70 -21.05
N SER A 295 -0.38 -0.52 -21.64
CA SER A 295 0.44 -0.34 -22.84
C SER A 295 1.91 -0.68 -22.59
N GLN A 296 2.45 -0.32 -21.42
CA GLN A 296 3.83 -0.66 -21.05
C GLN A 296 4.05 -2.18 -20.97
N LEU A 297 3.10 -2.93 -20.39
CA LEU A 297 3.15 -4.39 -20.36
C LEU A 297 3.04 -4.98 -21.78
N GLU A 298 2.16 -4.45 -22.62
CA GLU A 298 1.99 -4.90 -24.01
C GLU A 298 3.25 -4.60 -24.87
N GLU A 299 3.93 -3.48 -24.65
CA GLU A 299 5.18 -3.13 -25.33
C GLU A 299 6.32 -4.09 -24.97
N GLN A 300 6.42 -4.53 -23.71
CA GLN A 300 7.44 -5.52 -23.29
C GLN A 300 7.28 -6.87 -24.01
N ILE A 301 6.05 -7.28 -24.32
CA ILE A 301 5.80 -8.48 -25.13
C ILE A 301 6.37 -8.30 -26.56
N ASN A 302 6.30 -7.09 -27.10
CA ASN A 302 6.66 -6.79 -28.50
C ASN A 302 8.14 -6.47 -28.72
N LEU A 303 8.84 -5.87 -27.74
CA LEU A 303 10.25 -5.48 -27.88
C LEU A 303 11.18 -6.68 -28.09
N ASP A 304 10.91 -7.81 -27.46
CA ASP A 304 11.71 -9.04 -27.60
C ASP A 304 11.54 -9.71 -28.98
N ASN A 305 10.37 -9.57 -29.62
CA ASN A 305 10.19 -10.04 -31.00
C ASN A 305 11.16 -9.36 -31.97
N ARG A 306 11.57 -8.11 -31.70
CA ARG A 306 12.58 -7.43 -32.51
C ARG A 306 13.98 -8.02 -32.26
N TYR A 307 14.35 -8.27 -31.02
CA TYR A 307 15.67 -8.85 -30.69
C TYR A 307 15.82 -10.29 -31.19
N GLN A 308 14.76 -11.09 -31.22
CA GLN A 308 14.78 -12.45 -31.79
C GLN A 308 14.88 -12.45 -33.33
N VAL A 309 14.35 -11.43 -34.01
CA VAL A 309 14.44 -11.31 -35.49
C VAL A 309 15.82 -10.86 -35.96
N PHE A 310 16.58 -10.13 -35.13
CA PHE A 310 17.94 -9.69 -35.47
C PHE A 310 19.05 -10.70 -35.11
N GLN A 311 18.70 -11.88 -34.60
CA GLN A 311 19.66 -12.97 -34.28
C GLN A 311 19.57 -14.16 -35.25
N ILE A 312 18.86 -14.01 -36.37
CA ILE A 312 18.77 -15.01 -37.45
C ILE A 312 19.71 -14.64 -38.60
#